data_AF-A0A7G2IY34-F1
#
_entry.id   AF-A0A7G2IY34-F1
#
_cell.length_a   1.000
_cell.length_b   1.000
_cell.length_c   1.000
_cell.angle_alpha   90.00
_cell.angle_beta   90.00
_cell.angle_gamma   90.00
#
_symmetry.space_group_name_H-M   'P 1'
#
loop_
_entity.id
_entity.type
_entity.pdbx_description
1 polymer ?
#
loop_
_entity_poly.entity_id
_entity_poly.type
_entity_poly.pdbx_seq_one_letter_code
_entity_poly.pdbx_strand_id
1 'polypeptide(L)' 'MPAVWIAFQRFVKKLPEGCELRVSNLEFQPLRTMARAGIQPIPGRLAFFPNKDAALADIK' A
#
# COMPACT_ATOMS: atom_id res chain seq x y z
N MET A 1 0.22 -1.24 19.97
CA MET A 1 -0.89 -1.69 19.10
C MET A 1 -0.27 -2.47 17.93
N PRO A 2 -0.51 -3.79 17.76
CA PRO A 2 0.07 -4.60 16.67
C PRO A 2 -0.91 -5.43 15.78
N ALA A 3 -2.24 -5.37 15.95
CA ALA A 3 -3.27 -5.98 15.06
C ALA A 3 -3.52 -5.40 13.61
N VAL A 4 -3.79 -4.10 13.40
CA VAL A 4 -4.10 -3.44 12.10
C VAL A 4 -3.08 -3.68 10.98
N TRP A 5 -1.78 -3.51 11.23
CA TRP A 5 -0.64 -3.80 10.33
C TRP A 5 -0.64 -5.25 9.84
N ILE A 6 -0.90 -6.19 10.75
CA ILE A 6 -0.95 -7.62 10.43
C ILE A 6 -2.08 -7.88 9.44
N ALA A 7 -3.22 -7.21 9.59
CA ALA A 7 -4.32 -7.31 8.64
C ALA A 7 -3.93 -6.77 7.25
N PHE A 8 -3.27 -5.61 7.19
CA PHE A 8 -2.81 -5.02 5.93
C PHE A 8 -1.80 -5.93 5.20
N GLN A 9 -0.78 -6.41 5.90
CA GLN A 9 0.20 -7.32 5.30
C GLN A 9 -0.43 -8.63 4.82
N ARG A 10 -1.39 -9.18 5.57
CA ARG A 10 -2.14 -10.37 5.15
C ARG A 10 -2.97 -10.10 3.89
N PHE A 11 -3.58 -8.93 3.79
CA PHE A 11 -4.32 -8.53 2.59
C PHE A 11 -3.40 -8.45 1.36
N VAL A 12 -2.26 -7.76 1.48
CA VAL A 12 -1.27 -7.66 0.39
C VAL A 12 -0.76 -9.04 -0.06
N LYS A 13 -0.54 -9.97 0.88
CA LYS A 13 -0.13 -11.35 0.57
C LYS A 13 -1.23 -12.18 -0.12
N LYS A 14 -2.50 -11.85 0.07
CA LYS A 14 -3.65 -12.56 -0.51
C LYS A 14 -4.06 -12.01 -1.88
N LEU A 15 -3.44 -10.93 -2.35
CA LEU A 15 -3.73 -10.39 -3.67
C LEU A 15 -3.42 -11.45 -4.74
N PRO A 16 -4.30 -11.62 -5.74
CA PRO A 16 -4.05 -12.53 -6.84
C PRO A 16 -2.82 -12.10 -7.65
N GLU A 17 -2.20 -13.05 -8.35
CA GLU A 17 -1.08 -12.75 -9.24
C GLU A 17 -1.51 -11.79 -10.35
N GLY A 18 -0.69 -10.77 -10.62
CA GLY A 18 -1.03 -9.69 -11.56
C GLY A 18 -1.91 -8.57 -10.98
N CYS A 19 -2.25 -8.61 -9.69
CA CYS A 19 -2.99 -7.54 -9.04
C CYS A 19 -2.07 -6.64 -8.18
N GLU A 20 -2.04 -5.36 -8.50
CA GLU A 20 -1.31 -4.34 -7.76
C GLU A 20 -2.24 -3.52 -6.88
N LEU A 21 -1.97 -3.49 -5.57
CA LEU A 21 -2.65 -2.62 -4.62
C LEU A 21 -2.02 -1.23 -4.62
N ARG A 22 -2.80 -0.23 -5.03
CA ARG A 22 -2.39 1.18 -5.04
C ARG A 22 -3.06 1.92 -3.89
N VAL A 23 -2.27 2.38 -2.93
CA VAL A 23 -2.74 3.17 -1.78
C VAL A 23 -2.50 4.65 -2.07
N SER A 24 -3.55 5.47 -2.06
CA SER A 24 -3.46 6.91 -2.30
C SER A 24 -4.02 7.74 -1.13
N ASN A 25 -3.72 9.04 -1.11
CA ASN A 25 -4.22 9.99 -0.09
C ASN A 25 -3.89 9.59 1.36
N LEU A 26 -2.74 8.93 1.54
CA LEU A 26 -2.30 8.47 2.85
C LEU A 26 -1.62 9.61 3.62
N GLU A 27 -2.12 9.92 4.81
CA GLU A 27 -1.53 10.96 5.65
C GLU A 27 -0.14 10.58 6.21
N PHE A 28 0.63 11.59 6.60
CA PHE A 28 2.03 11.41 7.01
C PHE A 28 2.20 10.53 8.25
N GLN A 29 1.30 10.64 9.23
CA GLN A 29 1.36 9.85 10.45
C GLN A 29 1.15 8.33 10.20
N PRO A 30 0.11 7.89 9.45
CA PRO A 30 -0.03 6.49 9.06
C PRO A 30 1.11 6.02 8.15
N LEU A 31 1.60 6.85 7.22
CA LEU A 31 2.76 6.51 6.38
C LEU A 31 3.99 6.18 7.21
N ARG A 32 4.33 7.07 8.15
CA ARG A 32 5.48 6.92 9.04
C ARG A 32 5.33 5.68 9.93
N THR A 33 4.11 5.38 10.37
CA THR A 33 3.82 4.19 11.18
C THR A 33 4.00 2.91 10.36
N MET A 34 3.56 2.90 9.10
CA MET A 34 3.72 1.77 8.19
C MET A 34 5.19 1.52 7.83
N ALA A 35 5.94 2.59 7.52
CA ALA A 35 7.37 2.50 7.25
C ALA A 35 8.14 1.92 8.45
N ARG A 36 7.81 2.35 9.67
CA ARG A 36 8.39 1.81 10.91
C ARG A 36 8.03 0.34 11.15
N ALA A 37 6.87 -0.10 10.68
CA ALA A 37 6.45 -1.50 10.76
C ALA A 37 7.08 -2.38 9.66
N GLY A 38 7.99 -1.85 8.83
CA GLY A 38 8.63 -2.59 7.75
C GLY A 38 7.76 -2.78 6.51
N ILE A 39 6.64 -2.02 6.39
CA ILE A 39 5.84 -2.03 5.18
C ILE A 39 6.54 -1.17 4.15
N GLN A 40 6.96 -1.80 3.06
CA GLN A 40 7.61 -1.17 1.92
C GLN A 40 6.77 -1.39 0.66
N PRO A 41 6.82 -0.47 -0.31
CA PRO A 41 6.26 -0.72 -1.63
C PRO A 41 6.92 -1.98 -2.25
N ILE A 42 6.10 -2.80 -2.91
CA ILE A 42 6.50 -4.01 -3.60
C ILE A 42 6.16 -3.81 -5.08
N PRO A 43 7.15 -3.75 -5.98
CA PRO A 43 6.90 -3.58 -7.41
C PRO A 43 5.90 -4.63 -7.94
N GLY A 44 4.85 -4.17 -8.64
CA GLY A 44 3.82 -5.05 -9.19
C GLY A 44 2.83 -5.63 -8.17
N ARG A 45 2.88 -5.20 -6.90
CA ARG A 45 1.96 -5.70 -5.85
C ARG A 45 1.48 -4.64 -4.86
N LEU A 46 2.34 -3.73 -4.43
CA LEU A 46 2.00 -2.66 -3.49
C LEU A 46 2.71 -1.36 -3.88
N ALA A 47 1.95 -0.32 -4.19
CA ALA A 47 2.46 1.00 -4.51
C ALA A 47 1.73 2.08 -3.70
N PHE A 48 2.45 3.14 -3.35
CA PHE A 48 1.93 4.29 -2.63
C PHE A 48 1.96 5.52 -3.53
N PHE A 49 0.85 6.24 -3.59
CA PHE A 49 0.67 7.41 -4.41
C PHE A 49 0.18 8.59 -3.58
N PRO A 50 0.50 9.84 -3.96
CA PRO A 50 0.03 11.02 -3.23
C PRO A 50 -1.50 11.20 -3.36
N ASN A 51 -2.08 10.85 -4.51
CA ASN A 51 -3.50 11.03 -4.78
C ASN A 51 -4.03 9.98 -5.78
N LYS A 52 -5.36 9.94 -5.93
CA LYS A 52 -6.05 9.01 -6.84
C LYS A 52 -5.62 9.16 -8.31
N ASP A 53 -5.40 10.39 -8.77
CA ASP A 53 -5.03 10.65 -10.17
C ASP A 53 -3.67 10.05 -10.50
N ALA A 54 -2.66 10.30 -9.65
CA ALA A 54 -1.34 9.70 -9.75
C ALA A 54 -1.39 8.16 -9.68
N ALA A 55 -2.32 7.60 -8.89
CA ALA A 55 -2.52 6.16 -8.80
C ALA A 55 -3.17 5.56 -10.05
N LEU A 56 -3.86 6.36 -10.88
CA LEU A 56 -4.53 5.90 -12.09
C LEU A 56 -3.79 6.30 -13.38
N ALA A 57 -2.84 7.23 -13.32
CA ALA A 57 -2.13 7.76 -14.49
C ALA A 57 -1.50 6.68 -15.38
N ASP A 58 -1.07 5.58 -14.77
CA ASP A 58 -0.41 4.44 -15.45
C ASP A 58 -1.39 3.32 -15.86
N ILE A 59 -2.64 3.34 -15.38
CA ILE A 59 -3.69 2.40 -15.79
C ILE A 59 -4.55 3.09 -16.86
N LYS A 60 -4.26 2.78 -18.12
CA LYS A 60 -5.03 3.26 -19.27
C LYS A 60 -5.58 2.09 -20.10
#